data_AF-A0A9E4VG56-F1
#
_entry.id   AF-A0A9E4VG56-F1
#
_cell.length_a   1.000
_cell.length_b   1.000
_cell.length_c   1.000
_cell.angle_alpha   90.00
_cell.angle_beta   90.00
_cell.angle_gamma   90.00
#
_symmetry.space_group_name_H-M   'P 1'
#
loop_
_entity.id
_entity.type
_entity.pdbx_description
1 polymer ?
#
loop_
_entity_poly.entity_id
_entity_poly.type
_entity_poly.pdbx_seq_one_letter_code
_entity_poly.pdbx_strand_id
1 'polypeptide(L)'
;QDIFRRFDAELREMDLSLENTVRTRLWGRDRESRDLGSRERVKVLSGKARSASSSYIAPGHFDSVARVALDLVAMRPGRPDRGKLVKEYDPPISPLRYLVYDSCVFLSGVTAELQTLSEQLADILPRIEGSLTDAGSSWDHAVRVSFFLHRSQELEGLKELFRQAVKMEIPEMEYTFVDGYSTVGKLIEIEVTAESSPRPSS
;
A
#
# COMPACT_ATOMS: atom_id res chain seq x y z
N GLN A 1 7.06 -16.23 -9.40
CA GLN A 1 5.87 -16.71 -10.13
C GLN A 1 5.09 -17.74 -9.31
N ASP A 2 5.76 -18.70 -8.68
CA ASP A 2 5.12 -19.77 -7.87
C ASP A 2 4.25 -19.25 -6.74
N ILE A 3 4.69 -18.18 -6.04
CA ILE A 3 3.90 -17.50 -5.00
C ILE A 3 2.53 -17.06 -5.55
N PHE A 4 2.49 -16.46 -6.73
CA PHE A 4 1.24 -16.01 -7.35
C PHE A 4 0.38 -17.17 -7.85
N ARG A 5 1.00 -18.27 -8.34
CA ARG A 5 0.24 -19.48 -8.69
C ARG A 5 -0.48 -20.07 -7.48
N ARG A 6 0.17 -20.04 -6.31
CA ARG A 6 -0.45 -20.45 -5.05
C ARG A 6 -1.59 -19.52 -4.65
N PHE A 7 -1.38 -18.20 -4.69
CA PHE A 7 -2.48 -17.24 -4.44
C PHE A 7 -3.67 -17.44 -5.38
N ASP A 8 -3.43 -17.63 -6.68
CA ASP A 8 -4.51 -17.85 -7.65
C ASP A 8 -5.28 -19.16 -7.37
N ALA A 9 -4.60 -20.22 -6.92
CA ALA A 9 -5.26 -21.45 -6.51
C ALA A 9 -6.17 -21.23 -5.28
N GLU A 10 -5.64 -20.61 -4.22
CA GLU A 10 -6.40 -20.29 -3.00
C GLU A 10 -7.60 -19.37 -3.28
N LEU A 11 -7.41 -18.35 -4.13
CA LEU A 11 -8.49 -17.44 -4.51
C LEU A 11 -9.61 -18.14 -5.28
N ARG A 12 -9.27 -19.10 -6.14
CA ARG A 12 -10.28 -19.87 -6.90
C ARG A 12 -11.15 -20.74 -6.02
N GLU A 13 -10.65 -21.22 -4.89
CA GLU A 13 -11.47 -21.93 -3.89
C GLU A 13 -12.56 -21.02 -3.28
N MET A 14 -12.40 -19.70 -3.44
CA MET A 14 -13.35 -18.68 -3.01
C MET A 14 -14.07 -18.03 -4.20
N ASP A 15 -14.08 -18.60 -5.41
CA ASP A 15 -14.65 -17.95 -6.61
C ASP A 15 -14.07 -16.54 -6.88
N LEU A 16 -12.79 -16.35 -6.54
CA LEU A 16 -12.02 -15.15 -6.82
C LEU A 16 -10.86 -15.49 -7.75
N SER A 17 -10.18 -14.45 -8.24
CA SER A 17 -8.95 -14.56 -9.01
C SER A 17 -7.99 -13.44 -8.62
N LEU A 18 -6.78 -13.45 -9.18
CA LEU A 18 -5.84 -12.34 -9.04
C LEU A 18 -6.41 -10.99 -9.51
N GLU A 19 -7.46 -10.96 -10.35
CA GLU A 19 -8.15 -9.71 -10.72
C GLU A 19 -8.79 -9.02 -9.52
N ASN A 20 -9.17 -9.77 -8.49
CA ASN A 20 -9.79 -9.25 -7.26
C ASN A 20 -8.78 -8.66 -6.26
N THR A 21 -7.48 -8.68 -6.58
CA THR A 21 -6.43 -8.12 -5.73
C THR A 21 -6.60 -6.62 -5.54
N VAL A 22 -6.65 -6.16 -4.29
CA VAL A 22 -6.74 -4.73 -3.93
C VAL A 22 -5.44 -4.20 -3.31
N ARG A 23 -4.69 -5.04 -2.60
CA ARG A 23 -3.40 -4.66 -2.02
C ARG A 23 -2.39 -5.79 -2.10
N THR A 24 -1.13 -5.44 -2.35
CA THR A 24 0.00 -6.35 -2.15
C THR A 24 1.15 -5.69 -1.42
N ARG A 25 1.75 -6.42 -0.49
CA ARG A 25 2.98 -6.02 0.21
C ARG A 25 4.06 -7.01 -0.16
N LEU A 26 5.20 -6.52 -0.62
CA LEU A 26 6.34 -7.37 -0.97
C LEU A 26 7.48 -7.14 0.01
N TRP A 27 8.00 -8.23 0.54
CA TRP A 27 9.11 -8.23 1.46
C TRP A 27 10.29 -8.89 0.76
N GLY A 28 11.43 -8.19 0.68
CA GLY A 28 12.70 -8.77 0.25
C GLY A 28 13.64 -8.89 1.44
N ARG A 29 14.38 -9.99 1.51
CA ARG A 29 15.46 -10.14 2.51
C ARG A 29 16.57 -9.13 2.29
N ASP A 30 16.80 -8.77 1.04
CA ASP A 30 17.80 -7.82 0.57
C ASP A 30 17.28 -7.01 -0.63
N ARG A 31 18.11 -6.07 -1.10
CA ARG A 31 17.84 -5.17 -2.23
C ARG A 31 17.51 -5.94 -3.51
N GLU A 32 18.36 -6.91 -3.85
CA GLU A 32 18.23 -7.69 -5.07
C GLU A 32 16.90 -8.45 -5.08
N SER A 33 16.59 -9.13 -3.99
CA SER A 33 15.37 -9.92 -3.80
C SER A 33 14.12 -9.05 -3.86
N ARG A 34 14.14 -7.88 -3.21
CA ARG A 34 13.05 -6.90 -3.26
C ARG A 34 12.81 -6.44 -4.69
N ASP A 35 13.87 -6.09 -5.42
CA ASP A 35 13.75 -5.52 -6.76
C ASP A 35 13.33 -6.59 -7.80
N LEU A 36 13.89 -7.80 -7.72
CA LEU A 36 13.46 -8.94 -8.54
C LEU A 36 11.99 -9.28 -8.28
N GLY A 37 11.61 -9.42 -7.02
CA GLY A 37 10.24 -9.71 -6.62
C GLY A 37 9.26 -8.63 -7.09
N SER A 38 9.63 -7.36 -6.94
CA SER A 38 8.80 -6.24 -7.38
C SER A 38 8.61 -6.22 -8.91
N ARG A 39 9.66 -6.52 -9.69
CA ARG A 39 9.56 -6.63 -11.16
C ARG A 39 8.61 -7.76 -11.58
N GLU A 40 8.74 -8.93 -10.97
CA GLU A 40 7.85 -10.06 -11.28
C GLU A 40 6.40 -9.78 -10.85
N ARG A 41 6.19 -9.13 -9.70
CA ARG A 41 4.86 -8.70 -9.26
C ARG A 41 4.20 -7.77 -10.27
N VAL A 42 4.92 -6.78 -10.80
CA VAL A 42 4.37 -5.84 -11.79
C VAL A 42 3.93 -6.56 -13.07
N LYS A 43 4.68 -7.57 -13.51
CA LYS A 43 4.30 -8.38 -14.69
C LYS A 43 3.02 -9.18 -14.43
N VAL A 44 2.96 -9.88 -13.29
CA VAL A 44 1.85 -10.77 -12.94
C VAL A 44 0.57 -9.99 -12.60
N LEU A 45 0.70 -8.91 -11.82
CA LEU A 45 -0.43 -8.07 -11.38
C LEU A 45 -0.58 -6.84 -12.28
N SER A 46 -0.73 -7.11 -13.58
CA SER A 46 -1.00 -6.11 -14.62
C SER A 46 -2.47 -6.14 -15.06
N GLY A 47 -2.89 -5.16 -15.87
CA GLY A 47 -4.27 -5.08 -16.38
C GLY A 47 -5.29 -5.03 -15.24
N LYS A 48 -6.27 -5.95 -15.26
CA LYS A 48 -7.31 -6.02 -14.22
C LYS A 48 -6.78 -6.44 -12.85
N ALA A 49 -5.65 -7.15 -12.77
CA ALA A 49 -5.04 -7.56 -11.50
C ALA A 49 -4.24 -6.43 -10.81
N ARG A 50 -4.09 -5.28 -11.47
CA ARG A 50 -3.42 -4.10 -10.94
C ARG A 50 -4.00 -3.69 -9.58
N SER A 51 -3.15 -3.48 -8.58
CA SER A 51 -3.55 -3.27 -7.18
C SER A 51 -2.69 -2.22 -6.48
N ALA A 52 -3.17 -1.68 -5.36
CA ALA A 52 -2.34 -0.87 -4.48
C ALA A 52 -1.15 -1.71 -4.02
N SER A 53 0.04 -1.11 -3.94
CA SER A 53 1.24 -1.89 -3.67
C SER A 53 2.33 -1.13 -2.93
N SER A 54 3.16 -1.91 -2.25
CA SER A 54 4.33 -1.45 -1.51
C SER A 54 5.41 -2.55 -1.50
N SER A 55 6.68 -2.16 -1.33
CA SER A 55 7.78 -3.14 -1.32
C SER A 55 8.95 -2.70 -0.46
N TYR A 56 9.35 -3.57 0.46
CA TYR A 56 10.31 -3.28 1.52
C TYR A 56 11.52 -4.22 1.48
N ILE A 57 12.67 -3.75 1.95
CA ILE A 57 13.72 -4.62 2.50
C ILE A 57 13.39 -4.84 3.97
N ALA A 58 13.26 -6.09 4.38
CA ALA A 58 13.00 -6.46 5.77
C ALA A 58 13.56 -7.86 6.05
N PRO A 59 14.89 -8.03 6.23
CA PRO A 59 15.47 -9.33 6.58
C PRO A 59 14.83 -9.94 7.83
N GLY A 60 14.45 -9.12 8.81
CA GLY A 60 13.76 -9.57 10.03
C GLY A 60 12.33 -10.05 9.84
N HIS A 61 11.75 -9.95 8.63
CA HIS A 61 10.44 -10.53 8.31
C HIS A 61 10.51 -12.05 8.05
N PHE A 62 11.71 -12.63 7.94
CA PHE A 62 11.89 -14.01 7.51
C PHE A 62 12.46 -14.91 8.60
N ASP A 63 11.67 -15.90 9.03
CA ASP A 63 12.12 -16.98 9.92
C ASP A 63 12.62 -18.23 9.18
N SER A 64 12.74 -18.14 7.85
CA SER A 64 13.20 -19.23 6.98
C SER A 64 14.43 -18.84 6.16
N VAL A 65 14.77 -19.59 5.11
CA VAL A 65 15.78 -19.21 4.10
C VAL A 65 15.18 -18.47 2.90
N ALA A 66 13.87 -18.19 2.92
CA ALA A 66 13.19 -17.51 1.83
C ALA A 66 13.74 -16.09 1.61
N ARG A 67 13.85 -15.69 0.34
CA ARG A 67 14.37 -14.37 -0.05
C ARG A 67 13.28 -13.33 -0.30
N VAL A 68 12.09 -13.79 -0.64
CA VAL A 68 10.93 -12.95 -0.94
C VAL A 68 9.71 -13.53 -0.25
N ALA A 69 8.91 -12.67 0.38
CA ALA A 69 7.57 -12.95 0.86
C ALA A 69 6.60 -11.94 0.23
N LEU A 70 5.33 -12.31 0.13
CA LEU A 70 4.30 -11.45 -0.42
C LEU A 70 3.01 -11.66 0.37
N ASP A 71 2.40 -10.55 0.78
CA ASP A 71 1.04 -10.52 1.28
C ASP A 71 0.11 -10.06 0.17
N LEU A 72 -1.06 -10.69 0.06
CA LEU A 72 -2.08 -10.35 -0.92
C LEU A 72 -3.42 -10.22 -0.23
N VAL A 73 -4.08 -9.08 -0.46
CA VAL A 73 -5.47 -8.85 -0.06
C VAL A 73 -6.32 -8.82 -1.32
N ALA A 74 -7.33 -9.68 -1.37
CA ALA A 74 -8.36 -9.69 -2.40
C ALA A 74 -9.70 -9.31 -1.81
N MET A 75 -10.53 -8.65 -2.61
CA MET A 75 -11.88 -8.24 -2.22
C MET A 75 -12.90 -8.80 -3.21
N ARG A 76 -13.95 -9.44 -2.68
CA ARG A 76 -15.12 -9.80 -3.50
C ARG A 76 -15.94 -8.53 -3.73
N PRO A 77 -16.30 -8.21 -4.99
CA PRO A 77 -17.14 -7.06 -5.23
C PRO A 77 -18.56 -7.30 -4.75
N GLY A 78 -19.25 -6.22 -4.35
CA GLY A 78 -20.67 -6.26 -4.03
C GLY A 78 -21.55 -6.60 -5.23
N ARG A 79 -21.04 -6.43 -6.47
CA ARG A 79 -21.68 -6.87 -7.72
C ARG A 79 -20.66 -7.49 -8.68
N PRO A 80 -20.96 -8.63 -9.35
CA PRO A 80 -20.00 -9.32 -10.19
C PRO A 80 -19.43 -8.51 -11.36
N ASP A 81 -20.19 -7.53 -11.87
CA ASP A 81 -19.83 -6.68 -13.00
C ASP A 81 -19.01 -5.45 -12.61
N ARG A 82 -18.85 -5.19 -11.31
CA ARG A 82 -18.12 -4.01 -10.85
C ARG A 82 -16.62 -4.27 -10.93
N GLY A 83 -15.94 -3.43 -11.71
CA GLY A 83 -14.48 -3.40 -11.81
C GLY A 83 -13.83 -2.43 -10.82
N LYS A 84 -12.51 -2.56 -10.66
CA LYS A 84 -11.69 -1.59 -9.94
C LYS A 84 -11.52 -0.32 -10.78
N LEU A 85 -11.71 0.85 -10.17
CA LEU A 85 -11.27 2.12 -10.72
C LEU A 85 -9.81 2.34 -10.32
N VAL A 86 -8.88 2.18 -11.26
CA VAL A 86 -7.45 2.36 -11.02
C VAL A 86 -7.03 3.77 -11.41
N LYS A 87 -6.35 4.48 -10.50
CA LYS A 87 -5.73 5.77 -10.78
C LYS A 87 -4.21 5.66 -10.71
N GLU A 88 -3.57 5.94 -11.84
CA GLU A 88 -2.12 6.02 -11.96
C GLU A 88 -1.61 7.45 -11.64
N TYR A 89 -0.31 7.58 -11.38
CA TYR A 89 0.38 8.87 -11.37
C TYR A 89 0.54 9.42 -12.80
N ASP A 90 0.83 10.72 -12.92
CA ASP A 90 1.20 11.37 -14.18
C ASP A 90 2.57 12.06 -14.02
N PRO A 91 3.65 11.55 -14.67
CA PRO A 91 3.68 10.35 -15.51
C PRO A 91 3.51 9.05 -14.70
N PRO A 92 3.09 7.93 -15.33
CA PRO A 92 2.94 6.65 -14.65
C PRO A 92 4.25 6.13 -14.05
N ILE A 93 4.18 5.63 -12.82
CA ILE A 93 5.28 4.96 -12.12
C ILE A 93 4.88 3.53 -11.73
N SER A 94 5.84 2.75 -11.19
CA SER A 94 5.60 1.33 -10.88
C SER A 94 4.39 1.07 -9.96
N PRO A 95 4.25 1.72 -8.79
CA PRO A 95 3.00 1.66 -8.02
C PRO A 95 1.96 2.63 -8.60
N LEU A 96 0.71 2.17 -8.69
CA LEU A 96 -0.42 3.06 -8.96
C LEU A 96 -0.60 4.06 -7.81
N ARG A 97 -1.31 5.17 -8.04
CA ARG A 97 -1.57 6.17 -6.99
C ARG A 97 -2.57 5.65 -5.96
N TYR A 98 -3.76 5.30 -6.43
CA TYR A 98 -4.80 4.63 -5.63
C TYR A 98 -5.74 3.83 -6.52
N LEU A 99 -6.51 2.93 -5.92
CA LEU A 99 -7.67 2.35 -6.56
C LEU A 99 -8.91 2.49 -5.69
N VAL A 100 -10.06 2.53 -6.35
CA VAL A 100 -11.37 2.44 -5.70
C VAL A 100 -12.02 1.13 -6.14
N TYR A 101 -12.50 0.35 -5.18
CA TYR A 101 -13.26 -0.86 -5.44
C TYR A 101 -14.48 -0.91 -4.51
N ASP A 102 -15.68 -0.93 -5.10
CA ASP A 102 -16.93 -0.65 -4.38
C ASP A 102 -16.86 0.64 -3.56
N SER A 103 -17.01 0.55 -2.25
CA SER A 103 -16.96 1.65 -1.29
C SER A 103 -15.60 1.80 -0.62
N CYS A 104 -14.56 1.09 -1.10
CA CYS A 104 -13.24 1.09 -0.48
C CYS A 104 -12.21 1.78 -1.38
N VAL A 105 -11.39 2.62 -0.76
CA VAL A 105 -10.27 3.32 -1.38
C VAL A 105 -8.96 2.74 -0.82
N PHE A 106 -8.06 2.33 -1.71
CA PHE A 106 -6.75 1.78 -1.34
C PHE A 106 -5.63 2.59 -1.99
N LEU A 107 -4.82 3.24 -1.16
CA LEU A 107 -3.63 3.96 -1.61
C LEU A 107 -2.44 3.01 -1.62
N SER A 108 -1.62 3.06 -2.67
CA SER A 108 -0.29 2.45 -2.64
C SER A 108 0.57 3.13 -1.57
N GLY A 109 1.68 2.50 -1.20
CA GLY A 109 2.64 3.11 -0.28
C GLY A 109 3.12 4.47 -0.78
N VAL A 110 2.90 5.52 0.02
CA VAL A 110 3.37 6.88 -0.26
C VAL A 110 4.61 7.16 0.57
N THR A 111 5.66 7.65 -0.09
CA THR A 111 6.98 7.89 0.50
C THR A 111 7.65 9.09 -0.18
N ALA A 112 8.68 9.63 0.44
CA ALA A 112 9.46 10.78 -0.02
C ALA A 112 10.95 10.58 0.27
N GLU A 113 11.82 11.17 -0.55
CA GLU A 113 13.27 11.13 -0.37
C GLU A 113 13.75 12.51 0.07
N LEU A 114 13.56 12.81 1.35
CA LEU A 114 13.98 14.04 2.02
C LEU A 114 14.85 13.72 3.23
N GLN A 115 15.55 14.71 3.78
CA GLN A 115 16.63 14.46 4.73
C GLN A 115 16.14 13.92 6.08
N THR A 116 15.00 14.41 6.57
CA THR A 116 14.47 14.05 7.89
C THR A 116 13.09 13.41 7.81
N LEU A 117 12.71 12.65 8.85
CA LEU A 117 11.37 12.06 8.95
C LEU A 117 10.28 13.12 8.96
N SER A 118 10.52 14.26 9.62
CA SER A 118 9.59 15.39 9.65
C SER A 118 9.34 15.97 8.27
N GLU A 119 10.40 16.23 7.50
CA GLU A 119 10.28 16.71 6.11
C GLU A 119 9.57 15.70 5.20
N GLN A 120 9.90 14.40 5.34
CA GLN A 120 9.22 13.35 4.59
C GLN A 120 7.73 13.31 4.92
N LEU A 121 7.34 13.39 6.19
CA LEU A 121 5.92 13.42 6.58
C LEU A 121 5.21 14.69 6.08
N ALA A 122 5.88 15.84 6.13
CA ALA A 122 5.34 17.09 5.60
C ALA A 122 5.06 17.05 4.09
N ASP A 123 5.82 16.24 3.32
CA ASP A 123 5.54 15.97 1.90
C ASP A 123 4.47 14.87 1.70
N ILE A 124 4.59 13.77 2.44
CA ILE A 124 3.77 12.56 2.26
C ILE A 124 2.31 12.82 2.62
N LEU A 125 2.02 13.46 3.75
CA LEU A 125 0.67 13.57 4.27
C LEU A 125 -0.26 14.41 3.37
N PRO A 126 0.15 15.57 2.83
CA PRO A 126 -0.65 16.30 1.84
C PRO A 126 -0.90 15.50 0.55
N ARG A 127 0.07 14.68 0.11
CA ARG A 127 -0.10 13.83 -1.09
C ARG A 127 -1.11 12.71 -0.86
N ILE A 128 -1.14 12.15 0.36
CA ILE A 128 -2.17 11.21 0.79
C ILE A 128 -3.54 11.90 0.83
N GLU A 129 -3.64 13.06 1.46
CA GLU A 129 -4.89 13.84 1.53
C GLU A 129 -5.46 14.18 0.15
N GLY A 130 -4.61 14.64 -0.77
CA GLY A 130 -5.01 14.88 -2.16
C GLY A 130 -5.47 13.59 -2.86
N SER A 131 -4.86 12.45 -2.56
CA SER A 131 -5.27 11.15 -3.12
C SER A 131 -6.61 10.65 -2.55
N LEU A 132 -6.86 10.88 -1.26
CA LEU A 132 -8.14 10.59 -0.63
C LEU A 132 -9.23 11.50 -1.22
N THR A 133 -8.97 12.81 -1.32
CA THR A 133 -9.89 13.79 -1.91
C THR A 133 -10.27 13.41 -3.34
N ASP A 134 -9.27 13.12 -4.19
CA ASP A 134 -9.51 12.72 -5.58
C ASP A 134 -10.32 11.42 -5.72
N ALA A 135 -10.23 10.54 -4.71
CA ALA A 135 -10.99 9.30 -4.64
C ALA A 135 -12.40 9.49 -4.03
N GLY A 136 -12.78 10.71 -3.64
CA GLY A 136 -14.04 11.00 -2.96
C GLY A 136 -14.07 10.59 -1.49
N SER A 137 -12.93 10.62 -0.82
CA SER A 137 -12.72 10.26 0.59
C SER A 137 -12.04 11.42 1.34
N SER A 138 -11.83 11.25 2.63
CA SER A 138 -11.05 12.15 3.48
C SER A 138 -10.26 11.33 4.51
N TRP A 139 -9.48 12.01 5.37
CA TRP A 139 -8.89 11.41 6.56
C TRP A 139 -9.94 10.97 7.60
N ASP A 140 -11.13 11.55 7.61
CA ASP A 140 -12.22 11.12 8.51
C ASP A 140 -12.74 9.73 8.13
N HIS A 141 -12.74 9.43 6.83
CA HIS A 141 -13.10 8.13 6.31
C HIS A 141 -11.96 7.11 6.29
N ALA A 142 -10.77 7.46 6.81
CA ALA A 142 -9.65 6.53 6.88
C ALA A 142 -9.95 5.45 7.93
N VAL A 143 -10.04 4.19 7.51
CA VAL A 143 -10.31 3.05 8.39
C VAL A 143 -9.03 2.39 8.88
N ARG A 144 -7.96 2.44 8.07
CA ARG A 144 -6.67 1.84 8.40
C ARG A 144 -5.51 2.64 7.82
N VAL A 145 -4.49 2.86 8.64
CA VAL A 145 -3.18 3.37 8.22
C VAL A 145 -2.09 2.41 8.66
N SER A 146 -1.25 1.97 7.72
CA SER A 146 -0.08 1.15 8.01
C SER A 146 1.18 1.97 7.74
N PHE A 147 2.01 2.12 8.77
CA PHE A 147 3.29 2.80 8.72
C PHE A 147 4.43 1.79 8.65
N PHE A 148 5.24 1.91 7.61
CA PHE A 148 6.46 1.13 7.44
C PHE A 148 7.61 2.08 7.70
N LEU A 149 8.15 2.03 8.91
CA LEU A 149 9.13 2.97 9.44
C LEU A 149 10.53 2.37 9.32
N HIS A 150 11.50 3.17 8.87
CA HIS A 150 12.88 2.72 8.80
C HIS A 150 13.43 2.47 10.20
N ARG A 151 14.16 1.37 10.41
CA ARG A 151 14.67 0.94 11.72
C ARG A 151 15.57 1.96 12.42
N SER A 152 16.12 2.92 11.70
CA SER A 152 16.89 4.03 12.28
C SER A 152 16.05 5.14 12.93
N GLN A 153 14.72 5.05 12.86
CA GLN A 153 13.80 6.07 13.36
C GLN A 153 13.07 5.60 14.61
N GLU A 154 12.63 6.56 15.42
CA GLU A 154 11.88 6.31 16.65
C GLU A 154 10.37 6.33 16.39
N LEU A 155 9.67 5.29 16.87
CA LEU A 155 8.22 5.15 16.70
C LEU A 155 7.45 6.31 17.35
N GLU A 156 7.86 6.74 18.53
CA GLU A 156 7.19 7.85 19.22
C GLU A 156 7.33 9.18 18.47
N GLY A 157 8.47 9.39 17.80
CA GLY A 157 8.67 10.54 16.93
C GLY A 157 7.69 10.53 15.74
N LEU A 158 7.50 9.38 15.10
CA LEU A 158 6.49 9.21 14.05
C LEU A 158 5.08 9.53 14.57
N LYS A 159 4.68 8.94 15.71
CA LYS A 159 3.34 9.12 16.27
C LYS A 159 3.05 10.58 16.58
N GLU A 160 4.02 11.30 17.13
CA GLU A 160 3.88 12.72 17.46
C GLU A 160 3.71 13.57 16.19
N LEU A 161 4.61 13.40 15.21
CA LEU A 161 4.53 14.12 13.94
C LEU A 161 3.21 13.84 13.20
N PHE A 162 2.74 12.58 13.20
CA PHE A 162 1.48 12.21 12.59
C PHE A 162 0.29 12.88 13.28
N ARG A 163 0.21 12.83 14.62
CA ARG A 163 -0.86 13.49 15.40
C ARG A 163 -0.85 15.01 15.26
N GLN A 164 0.30 15.62 14.96
CA GLN A 164 0.39 17.05 14.68
C GLN A 164 -0.30 17.42 13.36
N ALA A 165 -0.20 16.58 12.35
CA ALA A 165 -0.74 16.83 11.01
C ALA A 165 -2.16 16.27 10.80
N VAL A 166 -2.43 15.06 11.26
CA VAL A 166 -3.73 14.37 11.11
C VAL A 166 -4.43 14.36 12.47
N LYS A 167 -5.56 15.07 12.55
CA LYS A 167 -6.34 15.25 13.79
C LYS A 167 -7.46 14.23 13.98
N MET A 168 -7.72 13.43 12.95
CA MET A 168 -8.83 12.50 12.90
C MET A 168 -8.41 11.23 13.64
N GLU A 169 -9.34 10.65 14.40
CA GLU A 169 -9.13 9.35 15.00
C GLU A 169 -9.29 8.27 13.93
N ILE A 170 -8.23 7.49 13.74
CA ILE A 170 -8.20 6.40 12.76
C ILE A 170 -8.35 5.09 13.53
N PRO A 171 -9.38 4.27 13.23
CA PRO A 171 -9.67 3.06 14.00
C PRO A 171 -8.50 2.07 14.08
N GLU A 172 -7.77 1.89 12.97
CA GLU A 172 -6.68 0.93 12.88
C GLU A 172 -5.38 1.62 12.45
N MET A 173 -4.38 1.64 13.34
CA MET A 173 -3.03 2.11 13.05
C MET A 173 -2.02 1.00 13.29
N GLU A 174 -1.27 0.63 12.27
CA GLU A 174 -0.23 -0.39 12.33
C GLU A 174 1.15 0.19 12.13
N TYR A 175 2.13 -0.33 12.86
CA TYR A 175 3.51 0.14 12.79
C TYR A 175 4.43 -1.06 12.58
N THR A 176 5.20 -1.03 11.50
CA THR A 176 6.18 -2.08 11.16
C THR A 176 7.54 -1.46 10.87
N PHE A 177 8.59 -2.04 11.44
CA PHE A 177 9.96 -1.61 11.15
C PHE A 177 10.52 -2.33 9.91
N VAL A 178 11.13 -1.57 9.03
CA VAL A 178 11.80 -2.06 7.80
C VAL A 178 13.20 -1.49 7.68
N ASP A 179 14.00 -2.10 6.80
CA ASP A 179 15.41 -1.77 6.61
C ASP A 179 15.68 -1.09 5.24
N GLY A 180 14.64 -0.87 4.44
CA GLY A 180 14.75 -0.08 3.21
C GLY A 180 13.54 -0.15 2.26
N TYR A 181 13.58 0.68 1.23
CA TYR A 181 12.48 0.93 0.28
C TYR A 181 12.96 0.83 -1.17
N SER A 182 12.31 1.47 -2.14
CA SER A 182 12.77 1.47 -3.54
C SER A 182 14.08 2.18 -3.80
N THR A 183 14.36 3.24 -3.05
CA THR A 183 15.56 4.08 -3.16
C THR A 183 16.11 4.33 -1.75
N VAL A 184 17.39 4.69 -1.69
CA VAL A 184 18.06 5.04 -0.43
C VAL A 184 17.58 6.43 0.02
N GLY A 185 17.59 6.70 1.33
CA GLY A 185 17.21 8.00 1.90
C GLY A 185 15.75 8.08 2.36
N LYS A 186 14.88 7.19 1.90
CA LYS A 186 13.52 7.05 2.42
C LYS A 186 13.54 6.54 3.86
N LEU A 187 12.77 7.19 4.73
CA LEU A 187 12.67 6.88 6.16
C LEU A 187 11.30 6.29 6.51
N ILE A 188 10.28 6.52 5.70
CA ILE A 188 8.94 5.98 5.92
C ILE A 188 8.20 5.74 4.60
N GLU A 189 7.32 4.76 4.59
CA GLU A 189 6.25 4.61 3.61
C GLU A 189 4.92 4.38 4.33
N ILE A 190 3.87 5.06 3.86
CA ILE A 190 2.54 5.04 4.50
C ILE A 190 1.52 4.48 3.52
N GLU A 191 0.76 3.50 3.98
CA GLU A 191 -0.39 2.96 3.27
C GLU A 191 -1.68 3.41 3.95
N VAL A 192 -2.70 3.76 3.16
CA VAL A 192 -4.02 4.11 3.68
C VAL A 192 -5.10 3.27 2.99
N THR A 193 -6.05 2.81 3.80
CA THR A 193 -7.34 2.28 3.36
C THR A 193 -8.42 3.15 3.96
N ALA A 194 -9.39 3.55 3.14
CA ALA A 194 -10.47 4.45 3.53
C ALA A 194 -11.79 4.00 2.89
N GLU A 195 -12.90 4.51 3.41
CA GLU A 195 -14.20 4.39 2.76
C GLU A 195 -14.41 5.54 1.79
N SER A 196 -14.99 5.28 0.62
CA SER A 196 -15.46 6.35 -0.25
C SER A 196 -16.69 6.98 0.40
N SER A 197 -16.75 8.32 0.43
CA SER A 197 -17.95 9.03 0.87
C SER A 197 -19.14 8.57 0.02
N PRO A 198 -20.33 8.31 0.61
CA PRO A 198 -21.51 8.01 -0.18
C PRO A 198 -21.76 9.16 -1.13
N ARG A 199 -21.77 8.89 -2.46
CA ARG A 199 -22.21 9.91 -3.41
C ARG A 199 -23.63 10.28 -3.04
N PRO A 200 -23.98 11.58 -2.92
CA PRO A 200 -25.37 11.96 -2.76
C PRO A 200 -26.16 11.34 -3.91
N SER A 201 -27.23 10.63 -3.58
CA SER A 201 -28.15 10.07 -4.57
C SER A 201 -28.67 11.22 -5.43
N SER A 202 -28.23 11.26 -6.69
CA SER A 202 -28.79 12.11 -7.74
C SER A 202 -30.21 11.70 -8.08
#